data_AF-A0A1I2E705-F1
#
_entry.id   AF-A0A1I2E705-F1
#
_cell.length_a   1.000
_cell.length_b   1.000
_cell.length_c   1.000
_cell.angle_alpha   90.00
_cell.angle_beta   90.00
_cell.angle_gamma   90.00
#
_symmetry.space_group_name_H-M   'P 1'
#
loop_
_entity.id
_entity.type
_entity.pdbx_description
1 polymer ?
#
loop_
_entity_poly.entity_id
_entity_poly.type
_entity_poly.pdbx_seq_one_letter_code
_entity_poly.pdbx_strand_id
1 'polypeptide(L)'
;MLVMISDVNALVWILAIISVVISFILRHKVLLLSQLSAVIAFFIVLSSVSLNTSPFILLIQIVISLYGLIQYKKAADYNYQLVMEKTHQVPRTITRNGNFGDEHHRWRSA
;
A
#
# COMPACT_ATOMS: atom_id res chain seq x y z
N MET A 1 -30.80 4.68 16.59
CA MET A 1 -29.85 5.70 16.06
C MET A 1 -28.44 5.53 16.66
N LEU A 2 -28.28 5.36 17.98
CA LEU A 2 -26.98 5.06 18.60
C LEU A 2 -26.31 3.76 18.11
N VAL A 3 -27.09 2.71 17.85
CA VAL A 3 -26.58 1.41 17.33
C VAL A 3 -25.91 1.56 15.96
N MET A 4 -26.53 2.31 15.04
CA MET A 4 -25.95 2.56 13.70
C MET A 4 -24.60 3.31 13.76
N ILE A 5 -24.40 4.12 14.81
CA ILE A 5 -23.17 4.91 14.98
C ILE A 5 -22.04 4.04 15.53
N SER A 6 -22.34 3.11 16.45
CA SER A 6 -21.34 2.14 16.90
C SER A 6 -20.86 1.23 15.77
N ASP A 7 -21.77 0.86 14.86
CA ASP A 7 -21.44 -0.01 13.72
C ASP A 7 -20.51 0.70 12.72
N VAL A 8 -20.80 1.97 12.40
CA VAL A 8 -19.96 2.79 11.51
C VAL A 8 -18.57 3.01 12.09
N ASN A 9 -18.48 3.30 13.39
CA ASN A 9 -17.18 3.49 14.05
C ASN A 9 -16.36 2.19 14.09
N ALA A 10 -17.02 1.05 14.32
CA ALA A 10 -16.36 -0.25 14.27
C ALA A 10 -15.79 -0.56 12.87
N LEU A 11 -16.52 -0.23 11.81
CA LEU A 11 -16.05 -0.39 10.42
C LEU A 11 -14.83 0.48 10.10
N VAL A 12 -14.81 1.74 10.55
CA VAL A 12 -13.64 2.63 10.38
C VAL A 12 -12.39 2.03 11.02
N TRP A 13 -12.53 1.46 12.23
CA TRP A 13 -11.43 0.79 12.92
C TRP A 13 -10.94 -0.47 12.20
N ILE A 14 -11.85 -1.31 11.72
CA ILE A 14 -11.48 -2.51 10.95
C ILE A 14 -10.70 -2.11 9.69
N LEU A 15 -11.19 -1.11 8.94
CA LEU A 15 -10.51 -0.61 7.75
C LEU A 15 -9.14 0.00 8.07
N ALA A 16 -9.02 0.73 9.18
CA ALA A 16 -7.75 1.28 9.64
C ALA A 16 -6.72 0.22 10.01
N ILE A 17 -7.13 -0.87 10.67
CA ILE A 17 -6.22 -1.97 10.99
C ILE A 17 -5.73 -2.64 9.70
N ILE A 18 -6.64 -2.94 8.78
CA ILE A 18 -6.30 -3.57 7.49
C ILE A 18 -5.33 -2.69 6.69
N SER A 19 -5.60 -1.40 6.58
CA SER A 19 -4.76 -0.48 5.83
C SER A 19 -3.38 -0.28 6.47
N VAL A 20 -3.27 -0.31 7.80
CA VAL A 20 -1.99 -0.29 8.51
C VAL A 20 -1.17 -1.55 8.23
N VAL A 21 -1.79 -2.72 8.29
CA VAL A 21 -1.12 -4.00 7.97
C VAL A 21 -0.59 -3.99 6.53
N ILE A 22 -1.41 -3.57 5.57
CA ILE A 22 -1.01 -3.45 4.16
C ILE A 22 0.15 -2.47 4.01
N SER A 23 0.09 -1.31 4.68
CA SER A 23 1.14 -0.29 4.64
C SER A 23 2.47 -0.82 5.17
N PHE A 24 2.43 -1.66 6.22
CA PHE A 24 3.61 -2.28 6.81
C PHE A 24 4.24 -3.32 5.88
N ILE A 25 3.41 -4.17 5.25
CA ILE A 25 3.87 -5.16 4.26
C ILE A 25 4.56 -4.48 3.08
N LEU A 26 3.98 -3.39 2.58
CA LEU A 26 4.52 -2.62 1.46
C LEU A 26 5.78 -1.81 1.82
N ARG A 27 6.10 -1.63 3.11
CA ARG A 27 7.14 -0.71 3.61
C ARG A 27 7.05 0.70 3.00
N HIS A 28 5.85 1.12 2.63
CA HIS A 28 5.63 2.36 1.89
C HIS A 28 5.44 3.52 2.88
N LYS A 29 6.53 4.28 3.14
CA LYS A 29 6.57 5.33 4.17
C LYS A 29 5.45 6.37 4.05
N VAL A 30 5.04 6.71 2.82
CA VAL A 30 3.97 7.67 2.55
C VAL A 30 2.60 7.14 2.97
N LEU A 31 2.34 5.84 2.75
CA LEU A 31 1.07 5.21 3.15
C LEU A 31 0.98 5.14 4.68
N LEU A 32 2.09 4.81 5.33
CA LEU A 32 2.18 4.78 6.79
C LEU A 32 1.92 6.16 7.40
N LEU A 33 2.52 7.22 6.85
CA LEU A 33 2.27 8.61 7.27
C LEU A 33 0.80 9.01 7.07
N SER A 34 0.19 8.65 5.93
CA SER A 34 -1.23 8.94 5.70
C SER A 34 -2.16 8.22 6.67
N GLN A 35 -1.80 7.02 7.13
CA GLN A 35 -2.59 6.32 8.14
C GLN A 35 -2.40 6.91 9.54
N LEU A 36 -1.19 7.32 9.92
CA LEU A 36 -0.97 8.01 11.18
C LEU A 36 -1.73 9.34 11.23
N SER A 37 -1.71 10.12 10.15
CA SER A 37 -2.48 11.38 10.10
C SER A 37 -3.99 11.13 10.16
N ALA A 38 -4.51 10.08 9.50
CA ALA A 38 -5.92 9.70 9.57
C ALA A 38 -6.35 9.30 10.99
N VAL A 39 -5.53 8.54 11.72
CA VAL A 39 -5.79 8.17 13.13
C VAL A 39 -5.77 9.41 14.03
N ILE A 40 -4.80 10.31 13.86
CA ILE A 40 -4.75 11.56 14.64
C ILE A 40 -5.98 12.43 14.36
N ALA A 41 -6.37 12.58 13.09
CA ALA A 41 -7.57 13.32 12.71
C ALA A 41 -8.83 12.71 13.32
N PHE A 42 -8.92 11.38 13.37
CA PHE A 42 -10.03 10.68 14.03
C PHE A 42 -10.12 11.02 15.52
N PHE A 43 -9.00 10.98 16.26
CA PHE A 43 -8.98 11.33 17.69
C PHE A 43 -9.37 12.78 17.96
N ILE A 44 -8.92 13.71 17.12
CA ILE A 44 -9.27 15.13 17.24
C ILE A 44 -10.78 15.32 17.02
N VAL A 45 -11.34 14.71 15.97
CA VAL A 45 -12.78 14.83 15.68
C VAL A 45 -13.62 14.19 16.76
N LEU A 46 -13.23 13.00 17.25
CA LEU A 46 -13.91 12.32 18.36
C LEU A 46 -13.98 13.19 19.62
N SER A 47 -12.94 13.98 19.87
CA SER A 47 -12.84 14.83 21.06
C SER A 47 -13.51 16.21 20.90
N SER A 48 -13.68 16.69 19.66
CA SER A 48 -13.95 18.11 19.39
C SER A 48 -15.28 18.40 18.66
N VAL A 49 -15.92 17.42 18.01
CA VAL A 49 -17.04 17.69 17.09
C VAL A 49 -18.22 16.73 17.31
N SER A 50 -19.43 17.23 17.07
CA SER A 50 -20.68 16.49 17.09
C SER A 50 -20.73 15.34 16.07
N LEU A 51 -21.60 14.35 16.34
CA LEU A 51 -21.80 13.08 15.62
C LEU A 51 -21.92 13.18 14.08
N ASN A 52 -22.13 14.37 13.52
CA ASN A 52 -22.32 14.59 12.08
C ASN A 52 -21.03 14.56 11.24
N THR A 53 -19.84 14.52 11.84
CA THR A 53 -18.55 14.42 11.09
C THR A 53 -18.10 12.98 10.81
N SER A 54 -18.74 11.99 11.43
CA SER A 54 -18.48 10.56 11.23
C SER A 54 -18.46 10.08 9.76
N PRO A 55 -19.39 10.48 8.86
CA PRO A 55 -19.39 9.99 7.49
C PRO A 55 -18.21 10.48 6.64
N PHE A 56 -17.69 11.68 6.91
CA PHE A 56 -16.54 12.22 6.15
C PHE A 56 -15.26 11.45 6.45
N ILE A 57 -15.05 11.08 7.71
CA ILE A 57 -13.91 10.26 8.12
C ILE A 57 -13.97 8.88 7.47
N LEU A 58 -15.16 8.27 7.44
CA LEU A 58 -15.33 6.97 6.80
C LEU A 58 -15.00 7.03 5.30
N LEU A 59 -15.40 8.09 4.59
CA LEU A 59 -15.02 8.28 3.19
C LEU A 59 -13.51 8.41 3.02
N ILE A 60 -12.83 9.21 3.85
CA ILE A 60 -11.37 9.33 3.83
C ILE A 60 -10.71 7.97 4.07
N GLN A 61 -11.19 7.20 5.05
CA GLN A 61 -10.64 5.90 5.38
C GLN A 61 -10.80 4.90 4.23
N ILE A 62 -11.94 4.91 3.54
CA ILE A 62 -12.19 4.10 2.34
C ILE A 62 -11.21 4.46 1.24
N VAL A 63 -11.00 5.75 0.96
CA VAL A 63 -10.08 6.21 -0.09
C VAL A 63 -8.65 5.75 0.20
N ILE A 64 -8.18 5.92 1.44
CA ILE A 64 -6.82 5.49 1.82
C ILE A 64 -6.68 3.96 1.72
N SER A 65 -7.71 3.22 2.12
CA SER A 65 -7.71 1.75 2.05
C SER A 65 -7.67 1.24 0.61
N LEU A 66 -8.47 1.83 -0.29
CA LEU A 66 -8.45 1.55 -1.72
C LEU A 66 -7.09 1.85 -2.35
N TYR A 67 -6.51 3.00 -2.01
CA TYR A 67 -5.18 3.38 -2.50
C TYR A 67 -4.10 2.38 -2.03
N GLY A 68 -4.16 1.94 -0.76
CA GLY A 68 -3.29 0.89 -0.24
C GLY A 68 -3.42 -0.44 -0.99
N LEU A 69 -4.65 -0.85 -1.31
CA LEU A 69 -4.92 -2.07 -2.10
C LEU A 69 -4.36 -2.00 -3.52
N ILE A 70 -4.47 -0.84 -4.19
CA ILE A 70 -3.92 -0.65 -5.54
C ILE A 70 -2.40 -0.80 -5.51
N GLN A 71 -1.73 -0.20 -4.52
CA GLN A 71 -0.28 -0.32 -4.37
C GLN A 71 0.14 -1.75 -4.02
N TYR A 72 -0.65 -2.44 -3.20
CA TYR A 72 -0.46 -3.85 -2.91
C TYR A 72 -0.52 -4.71 -4.17
N LYS A 73 -1.55 -4.52 -5.01
CA LYS A 73 -1.68 -5.22 -6.29
C LYS A 73 -0.46 -4.98 -7.18
N LYS A 74 -0.03 -3.73 -7.33
CA LYS A 74 1.14 -3.39 -8.14
C LYS A 74 2.41 -4.08 -7.65
N ALA A 75 2.60 -4.16 -6.33
CA ALA A 75 3.74 -4.87 -5.74
C ALA A 75 3.65 -6.39 -5.95
N ALA A 76 2.46 -6.97 -5.86
CA ALA A 76 2.22 -8.38 -6.13
C ALA A 76 2.50 -8.72 -7.60
N ASP A 77 2.01 -7.92 -8.54
CA ASP A 77 2.24 -8.08 -9.98
C ASP A 77 3.75 -8.02 -10.30
N TYR A 78 4.48 -7.07 -9.70
CA TYR A 78 5.92 -6.94 -9.85
C TYR A 78 6.69 -8.17 -9.31
N ASN A 79 6.31 -8.65 -8.12
CA ASN A 79 6.92 -9.85 -7.54
C ASN A 79 6.64 -11.09 -8.39
N TYR A 80 5.45 -11.22 -8.95
CA TYR A 80 5.09 -12.32 -9.84
C TYR A 80 5.92 -12.27 -11.13
N GLN A 81 6.06 -11.08 -11.72
CA GLN A 81 6.91 -10.88 -12.90
C GLN A 81 8.37 -11.26 -12.61
N LEU A 82 8.91 -10.86 -11.45
CA LEU A 82 10.25 -11.26 -11.02
C LEU A 82 10.44 -12.78 -10.92
N VAL A 83 9.42 -13.50 -10.45
CA VAL A 83 9.46 -14.97 -10.38
C VAL A 83 9.46 -15.56 -11.79
N MET A 84 8.58 -15.08 -12.68
CA MET A 84 8.52 -15.52 -14.07
C MET A 84 9.83 -15.27 -14.83
N GLU A 85 10.49 -14.14 -14.57
CA GLU A 85 11.80 -13.81 -15.13
C GLU A 85 12.91 -14.74 -14.59
N LYS A 86 12.87 -15.11 -13.30
CA LYS A 86 13.82 -16.08 -12.71
C LYS A 86 13.63 -17.48 -13.26
N THR A 87 12.38 -17.89 -13.52
CA THR A 87 12.06 -19.20 -14.11
C THR A 87 12.20 -19.21 -15.64
N HIS A 88 12.66 -18.13 -16.26
CA HIS A 88 12.84 -17.98 -17.71
C HIS A 88 11.55 -18.25 -18.52
N GLN A 89 10.38 -18.08 -17.90
CA GLN A 89 9.09 -18.22 -18.57
C GLN A 89 8.74 -17.00 -19.44
N VAL A 90 9.30 -15.84 -19.08
CA VAL A 90 9.13 -14.56 -19.79
C VAL A 90 10.51 -13.95 -20.02
N PRO A 91 10.78 -13.31 -21.17
CA PRO A 91 12.05 -12.61 -21.40
C PRO A 91 12.27 -11.52 -20.36
N ARG A 92 13.49 -11.47 -19.81
CA ARG A 92 13.87 -10.52 -18.77
C ARG A 92 13.71 -9.09 -19.27
N THR A 93 12.83 -8.33 -18.64
CA THR A 93 12.61 -6.92 -19.00
C THR A 93 13.62 -6.02 -18.27
N ILE A 94 14.07 -6.42 -17.07
CA ILE A 94 15.00 -5.64 -16.24
C ILE A 94 16.39 -5.50 -16.88
N THR A 95 16.85 -6.47 -17.68
CA THR A 95 18.17 -6.45 -18.34
C THR A 95 18.14 -5.92 -19.78
N ARG A 96 16.97 -5.52 -20.32
CA ARG A 96 16.87 -5.07 -21.72
C ARG A 96 17.49 -3.68 -21.96
N ASN A 97 17.67 -2.88 -20.89
CA ASN A 97 18.20 -1.52 -20.99
C ASN A 97 19.24 -1.16 -19.91
N GLY A 98 19.66 -2.12 -19.10
CA GLY A 98 20.68 -1.95 -18.07
C GLY A 98 21.88 -2.80 -18.42
N ASN A 99 23.03 -2.15 -18.65
CA ASN A 99 24.36 -2.70 -18.82
C ASN A 99 24.43 -4.21 -18.55
N PHE A 100 24.59 -4.98 -19.62
CA PHE A 100 25.28 -6.26 -19.53
C PHE A 100 26.51 -6.02 -18.65
N GLY A 101 26.58 -6.70 -17.51
CA GLY A 101 27.85 -6.82 -16.81
C GLY A 101 28.88 -7.26 -17.83
N ASP A 102 30.03 -6.59 -17.84
CA ASP A 102 31.19 -6.81 -18.69
C ASP A 102 31.57 -8.30 -18.82
N GLU A 103 30.89 -9.05 -19.68
CA GLU A 103 31.39 -10.32 -20.22
C GLU A 103 32.23 -10.09 -21.49
N HIS A 104 32.61 -8.83 -21.77
CA HIS A 104 33.28 -8.45 -23.01
C HIS A 104 34.82 -8.39 -22.95
N HIS A 105 35.47 -8.86 -21.87
CA HIS A 105 36.91 -8.66 -21.70
C HIS A 105 37.79 -9.91 -21.47
N ARG A 106 37.32 -11.15 -21.71
CA ARG A 106 38.12 -12.36 -21.38
C ARG A 106 38.56 -13.29 -22.51
N TRP A 107 38.36 -12.96 -23.79
CA TRP A 107 38.72 -13.90 -24.88
C TRP A 107 39.65 -13.35 -25.97
N ARG A 108 40.51 -12.38 -25.66
CA ARG A 108 41.47 -11.83 -26.66
C ARG A 108 42.96 -11.83 -26.29
N SER A 109 43.38 -12.50 -25.22
CA SER A 109 44.81 -12.65 -24.94
C SER A 109 45.12 -13.83 -24.03
N ALA A 110 45.31 -15.01 -24.62
CA ALA A 110 46.26 -16.04 -24.22
C ALA A 110 46.42 -17.04 -25.38
#